data_AF-A0A7S0XBT2-F1
#
_entry.id   AF-A0A7S0XBT2-F1
#
_cell.length_a   1.000
_cell.length_b   1.000
_cell.length_c   1.000
_cell.angle_alpha   90.00
_cell.angle_beta   90.00
_cell.angle_gamma   90.00
#
_symmetry.space_group_name_H-M   'P 1'
#
loop_
_entity.id
_entity.type
_entity.pdbx_description
1 polymer ?
#
loop_
_entity_poly.entity_id
_entity_poly.type
_entity_poly.pdbx_seq_one_letter_code
_entity_poly.pdbx_strand_id
1 'polypeptide(L)'
;YVGICNNDYDAVLREQVVEMTFEGQTYDDIVDTVGAIAYSTYAFASNRVSHMLGLVGASLSIDCASASALVATHMAASEARQGRGKDLRCLAASVNLILHHHLTDLHTARSMFPGDGRCKTFDASADGFERGEGAGAVLMRPAAEVLARSATTDEA
;
A
#
# COMPACT_ATOMS: atom_id res chain seq x y z
N TYR A 1 8.09 4.13 -4.39
CA TYR A 1 6.67 4.53 -4.46
C TYR A 1 5.82 3.44 -3.82
N VAL A 2 5.04 3.76 -2.79
CA VAL A 2 4.19 2.78 -2.10
C VAL A 2 2.74 3.27 -2.12
N GLY A 3 1.87 2.56 -2.82
CA GLY A 3 0.43 2.83 -2.84
C GLY A 3 -0.26 2.20 -1.62
N ILE A 4 -1.02 3.00 -0.87
CA ILE A 4 -1.75 2.57 0.32
C ILE A 4 -3.18 3.08 0.19
N CYS A 5 -4.16 2.26 0.55
CA CYS A 5 -5.58 2.57 0.37
C CYS A 5 -6.41 2.55 1.66
N ASN A 6 -5.79 2.22 2.79
CA ASN A 6 -6.34 2.46 4.14
C ASN A 6 -5.23 2.47 5.19
N ASN A 7 -5.57 2.90 6.41
CA ASN A 7 -4.73 2.75 7.60
C ASN A 7 -5.50 2.02 8.71
N ASP A 8 -6.03 0.84 8.42
CA ASP A 8 -6.83 0.09 9.40
C ASP A 8 -6.01 -0.23 10.68
N TYR A 9 -4.68 -0.31 10.57
CA TYR A 9 -3.80 -0.51 11.72
C TYR A 9 -3.83 0.66 12.73
N ASP A 10 -3.97 1.91 12.25
CA ASP A 10 -4.13 3.07 13.14
C ASP A 10 -5.42 2.98 13.97
N ALA A 11 -6.51 2.49 13.36
CA ALA A 11 -7.76 2.26 14.07
C ALA A 11 -7.61 1.18 15.16
N VAL A 12 -6.98 0.05 14.82
CA VAL A 12 -6.68 -1.03 15.78
C VAL A 12 -5.88 -0.51 16.98
N LEU A 13 -4.81 0.26 16.73
CA LEU A 13 -3.99 0.81 17.80
C LEU A 13 -4.75 1.80 18.68
N ARG A 14 -5.65 2.61 18.10
CA ARG A 14 -6.47 3.56 18.86
C ARG A 14 -7.48 2.85 19.76
N GLU A 15 -8.12 1.80 19.27
CA GLU A 15 -9.02 0.99 20.09
C GLU A 15 -8.25 0.31 21.22
N GLN A 16 -7.08 -0.25 20.91
CA GLN A 16 -6.20 -0.84 21.92
C GLN A 16 -5.84 0.15 23.03
N VAL A 17 -5.50 1.41 22.71
CA VAL A 17 -5.24 2.45 23.73
C VAL A 17 -6.46 2.70 24.63
N VAL A 18 -7.66 2.71 24.06
CA VAL A 18 -8.91 2.90 24.81
C VAL A 18 -9.13 1.73 25.77
N GLU A 19 -9.00 0.49 25.28
CA GLU A 19 -9.14 -0.73 26.10
C GLU A 19 -8.13 -0.76 27.25
N MET A 20 -6.86 -0.49 26.95
CA MET A 20 -5.78 -0.43 27.95
C MET A 20 -6.06 0.58 29.07
N THR A 21 -6.72 1.69 28.74
CA THR A 21 -7.12 2.72 29.72
C THR A 21 -8.20 2.20 30.67
N PHE A 22 -9.10 1.32 30.20
CA PHE A 22 -10.14 0.71 31.04
C PHE A 22 -9.64 -0.49 31.85
N GLU A 23 -8.66 -1.23 31.32
CA GLU A 23 -8.08 -2.40 31.99
C GLU A 23 -7.02 -2.08 33.05
N GLY A 24 -6.62 -0.81 33.17
CA GLY A 24 -5.63 -0.37 34.15
C GLY A 24 -4.20 -0.81 33.80
N GLN A 25 -3.89 -0.87 32.50
CA GLN A 25 -2.52 -1.13 32.01
C GLN A 25 -1.55 -0.03 32.46
N THR A 26 -0.25 -0.30 32.38
CA THR A 26 0.75 0.66 32.84
C THR A 26 0.81 1.88 31.91
N TYR A 27 1.24 3.02 32.46
CA TYR A 27 1.44 4.24 31.68
C TYR A 27 2.46 4.02 30.55
N ASP A 28 3.50 3.22 30.80
CA ASP A 28 4.53 2.93 29.80
C ASP A 28 3.95 2.14 28.61
N ASP A 29 3.10 1.13 28.87
CA ASP A 29 2.44 0.37 27.80
C ASP A 29 1.54 1.26 26.92
N ILE A 30 0.82 2.20 27.55
CA ILE A 30 -0.03 3.16 26.84
C ILE A 30 0.82 4.10 25.98
N VAL A 31 1.92 4.63 26.54
CA VAL A 31 2.85 5.51 25.82
C VAL A 31 3.48 4.79 24.64
N ASP A 32 3.88 3.53 24.80
CA ASP A 32 4.45 2.72 23.71
C ASP A 32 3.46 2.52 22.58
N THR A 33 2.19 2.23 22.90
CA THR A 33 1.13 2.05 21.91
C THR A 33 0.80 3.36 21.19
N VAL A 34 0.74 4.48 21.92
CA VAL A 34 0.60 5.82 21.33
C VAL A 34 1.81 6.17 20.45
N GLY A 35 3.01 5.74 20.82
CA GLY A 35 4.20 5.80 19.98
C GLY A 35 4.00 5.05 18.66
N ALA A 36 3.48 3.82 18.72
CA ALA A 36 3.18 3.03 17.53
C ALA A 36 2.18 3.73 16.58
N ILE A 37 1.17 4.43 17.12
CA ILE A 37 0.24 5.28 16.34
C ILE A 37 1.01 6.37 15.59
N ALA A 38 1.95 7.07 16.25
CA ALA A 38 2.75 8.09 15.59
C ALA A 38 3.61 7.54 14.42
N TYR A 39 3.98 6.26 14.49
CA TYR A 39 4.72 5.55 13.44
C TYR A 39 3.83 4.81 12.43
N SER A 40 2.51 4.82 12.59
CA SER A 40 1.54 4.19 11.66
C SER A 40 1.30 5.04 10.40
N THR A 41 1.81 6.28 10.35
CA THR A 41 1.59 7.18 9.21
C THR A 41 2.10 6.57 7.89
N TYR A 42 1.38 6.84 6.81
CA TYR A 42 1.70 6.36 5.47
C TYR A 42 3.16 6.61 5.08
N ALA A 43 3.75 7.74 5.47
CA ALA A 43 5.15 8.05 5.15
C ALA A 43 6.14 6.95 5.58
N PHE A 44 5.90 6.27 6.70
CA PHE A 44 6.77 5.19 7.16
C PHE A 44 6.67 3.94 6.30
N ALA A 45 5.58 3.69 5.58
CA ALA A 45 5.48 2.53 4.70
C ALA A 45 6.53 2.62 3.58
N SER A 46 6.62 3.75 2.87
CA SER A 46 7.68 3.96 1.88
C SER A 46 9.07 4.06 2.50
N ASN A 47 9.21 4.77 3.63
CA ASN A 47 10.52 5.01 4.23
C ASN A 47 11.14 3.74 4.82
N ARG A 48 10.34 2.85 5.41
CA ARG A 48 10.82 1.55 5.91
C ARG A 48 11.32 0.67 4.78
N VAL A 49 10.60 0.61 3.66
CA VAL A 49 11.05 -0.11 2.45
C VAL A 49 12.37 0.48 1.95
N SER A 50 12.47 1.81 1.84
CA SER A 50 13.69 2.48 1.40
C SER A 50 14.86 2.20 2.34
N HIS A 51 14.65 2.30 3.66
CA HIS A 51 15.68 2.01 4.66
C HIS A 51 16.14 0.55 4.62
N MET A 52 15.21 -0.41 4.62
CA MET A 52 15.51 -1.85 4.62
C MET A 52 16.28 -2.29 3.37
N LEU A 53 15.99 -1.69 2.23
CA LEU A 53 16.61 -2.03 0.95
C LEU A 53 17.79 -1.11 0.57
N GLY A 54 18.14 -0.15 1.42
CA GLY A 54 19.21 0.83 1.14
C GLY A 54 18.92 1.74 -0.07
N LEU A 55 17.65 2.04 -0.35
CA LEU A 55 17.25 2.89 -1.47
C LEU A 55 17.42 4.37 -1.11
N VAL A 56 18.14 5.10 -1.96
CA VAL A 56 18.48 6.52 -1.75
C VAL A 56 17.66 7.49 -2.63
N GLY A 57 16.66 6.96 -3.36
CA GLY A 57 15.81 7.73 -4.27
C GLY A 57 14.56 8.31 -3.59
N ALA A 58 13.61 8.76 -4.43
CA ALA A 58 12.32 9.26 -3.95
C ALA A 58 11.56 8.17 -3.16
N SER A 59 11.24 8.48 -1.91
CA SER A 59 10.52 7.60 -0.98
C SER A 59 9.17 8.21 -0.66
N LEU A 60 8.15 7.85 -1.46
CA LEU A 60 6.82 8.44 -1.40
C LEU A 60 5.77 7.37 -1.16
N SER A 61 4.88 7.66 -0.21
CA SER A 61 3.64 6.94 0.00
C SER A 61 2.48 7.71 -0.62
N ILE A 62 1.59 6.98 -1.29
CA ILE A 62 0.56 7.52 -2.18
C ILE A 62 -0.78 6.96 -1.74
N ASP A 63 -1.70 7.88 -1.46
CA ASP A 63 -3.10 7.57 -1.24
C ASP A 63 -3.94 8.22 -2.34
N CYS A 64 -4.48 7.36 -3.20
CA CYS A 64 -5.48 7.68 -4.21
C CYS A 64 -6.64 6.67 -4.11
N ALA A 65 -6.97 6.22 -2.89
CA ALA A 65 -7.95 5.18 -2.61
C ALA A 65 -7.72 3.91 -3.47
N SER A 66 -8.76 3.39 -4.14
CA SER A 66 -8.67 2.17 -4.96
C SER A 66 -7.68 2.28 -6.13
N ALA A 67 -7.21 3.48 -6.49
CA ALA A 67 -6.24 3.71 -7.55
C ALA A 67 -4.79 3.81 -7.04
N SER A 68 -4.53 3.72 -5.73
CA SER A 68 -3.18 3.91 -5.14
C SER A 68 -2.10 3.06 -5.79
N ALA A 69 -2.38 1.78 -6.06
CA ALA A 69 -1.42 0.87 -6.71
C ALA A 69 -1.05 1.34 -8.14
N LEU A 70 -2.05 1.78 -8.90
CA LEU A 70 -1.85 2.25 -10.27
C LEU A 70 -1.11 3.58 -10.30
N VAL A 71 -1.43 4.51 -9.40
CA VAL A 71 -0.75 5.82 -9.30
C VAL A 71 0.71 5.64 -8.86
N ALA A 72 0.97 4.77 -7.87
CA ALA A 72 2.35 4.44 -7.48
C ALA A 72 3.17 3.86 -8.62
N THR A 73 2.55 2.96 -9.40
CA THR A 73 3.14 2.38 -10.61
C THR A 73 3.38 3.45 -11.67
N HIS A 74 2.41 4.32 -11.92
CA HIS A 74 2.53 5.40 -12.89
C HIS A 74 3.69 6.34 -12.56
N MET A 75 3.80 6.77 -11.29
CA MET A 75 4.88 7.67 -10.85
C MET A 75 6.25 7.01 -10.96
N ALA A 76 6.40 5.76 -10.52
CA ALA A 76 7.65 5.01 -10.67
C ALA A 76 8.04 4.83 -12.14
N ALA A 77 7.08 4.52 -13.01
CA ALA A 77 7.31 4.38 -14.43
C ALA A 77 7.69 5.72 -15.08
N SER A 78 7.08 6.82 -14.62
CA SER A 78 7.40 8.16 -15.10
C SER A 78 8.83 8.56 -14.76
N GLU A 79 9.27 8.37 -13.52
CA GLU A 79 10.67 8.64 -13.14
C GLU A 79 11.66 7.75 -13.91
N ALA A 80 11.37 6.45 -14.03
CA ALA A 80 12.23 5.52 -14.75
C ALA A 80 12.38 5.92 -16.23
N ARG A 81 11.33 6.49 -16.84
CA ARG A 81 11.36 7.01 -18.22
C ARG A 81 12.06 8.36 -18.35
N GLN A 82 11.78 9.30 -17.43
CA GLN A 82 12.33 10.65 -17.49
C GLN A 82 13.83 10.71 -17.21
N GLY A 83 14.38 9.67 -16.56
CA GLY A 83 15.80 9.35 -16.64
C GLY A 83 16.70 10.41 -16.03
N ARG A 84 16.80 10.44 -14.68
CA ARG A 84 17.95 11.10 -14.01
C ARG A 84 19.26 10.30 -14.10
N GLY A 85 19.29 9.21 -14.88
CA GLY A 85 20.48 8.39 -15.16
C GLY A 85 20.12 7.06 -15.83
N LYS A 86 21.08 6.45 -16.56
CA LYS A 86 20.88 5.17 -17.27
C LYS A 86 20.66 3.98 -16.33
N ASP A 87 20.99 4.15 -15.05
CA ASP A 87 20.96 3.11 -14.01
C ASP A 87 19.83 3.30 -12.98
N LEU A 88 18.95 4.29 -13.15
CA LEU A 88 17.87 4.54 -12.20
C LEU A 88 16.90 3.35 -12.18
N ARG A 89 16.71 2.73 -11.02
CA ARG A 89 15.67 1.74 -10.76
C ARG A 89 14.57 2.35 -9.92
N CYS A 90 13.32 2.07 -10.27
CA CYS A 90 12.17 2.59 -9.54
C CYS A 90 11.33 1.42 -9.02
N LEU A 91 11.17 1.35 -7.70
CA LEU A 91 10.27 0.42 -7.04
C LEU A 91 8.89 1.05 -6.89
N ALA A 92 7.87 0.41 -7.44
CA ALA A 92 6.49 0.62 -7.05
C ALA A 92 6.01 -0.59 -6.25
N ALA A 93 5.38 -0.34 -5.10
CA ALA A 93 4.72 -1.35 -4.30
C ALA A 93 3.33 -0.86 -3.91
N SER A 94 2.46 -1.76 -3.50
CA SER A 94 1.19 -1.40 -2.89
C SER A 94 0.72 -2.49 -1.94
N VAL A 95 -0.06 -2.09 -0.93
CA VAL A 95 -0.64 -2.98 0.06
C VAL A 95 -2.04 -2.51 0.47
N ASN A 96 -2.96 -3.46 0.63
CA ASN A 96 -4.25 -3.30 1.27
C ASN A 96 -4.46 -4.44 2.27
N LEU A 97 -4.73 -4.10 3.53
CA LEU A 97 -5.13 -5.04 4.58
C LEU A 97 -6.44 -4.57 5.20
N ILE A 98 -7.29 -5.51 5.58
CA ILE A 98 -8.58 -5.26 6.21
C ILE A 98 -8.43 -5.65 7.68
N LEU A 99 -7.88 -4.73 8.47
CA LEU A 99 -7.59 -4.98 9.89
C LEU A 99 -8.70 -4.48 10.81
N HIS A 100 -9.66 -3.73 10.26
CA HIS A 100 -10.72 -3.11 11.04
C HIS A 100 -12.08 -3.15 10.33
N HIS A 101 -13.15 -3.28 11.12
CA HIS A 101 -14.52 -3.41 10.61
C HIS A 101 -15.13 -2.08 10.15
N HIS A 102 -14.64 -0.92 10.63
CA HIS A 102 -15.23 0.40 10.34
C HIS A 102 -15.56 0.66 8.86
N LEU A 103 -14.65 0.34 7.94
CA LEU A 103 -14.91 0.52 6.51
C LEU A 103 -15.91 -0.51 5.97
N THR A 104 -15.91 -1.74 6.50
CA THR A 104 -16.90 -2.76 6.16
C THR A 104 -18.30 -2.33 6.60
N ASP A 105 -18.44 -1.81 7.82
CA ASP A 105 -19.72 -1.33 8.36
C ASP A 105 -20.23 -0.14 7.58
N LEU A 106 -19.35 0.81 7.25
CA LEU A 106 -19.68 1.97 6.42
C LEU A 106 -20.19 1.54 5.04
N HIS A 107 -19.50 0.62 4.36
CA HIS A 107 -19.92 0.11 3.05
C HIS A 107 -21.23 -0.68 3.13
N THR A 108 -21.43 -1.45 4.20
CA THR A 108 -22.67 -2.19 4.47
C THR A 108 -23.85 -1.24 4.65
N ALA A 109 -23.70 -0.21 5.47
CA ALA A 109 -24.72 0.82 5.69
C ALA A 109 -25.09 1.60 4.42
N ARG A 110 -24.19 1.59 3.42
CA ARG A 110 -24.39 2.20 2.10
C ARG A 110 -24.84 1.21 1.03
N SER A 111 -25.16 -0.04 1.39
CA SER A 111 -25.57 -1.10 0.46
C SER A 111 -24.58 -1.30 -0.70
N MET A 112 -23.28 -1.22 -0.40
CA MET A 112 -22.21 -1.35 -1.42
C MET A 112 -21.77 -2.80 -1.66
N PHE A 113 -22.15 -3.73 -0.78
CA PHE A 113 -21.78 -5.13 -0.87
C PHE A 113 -22.88 -5.98 -1.51
N PRO A 114 -22.49 -6.94 -2.37
CA PRO A 114 -23.41 -7.86 -3.02
C PRO A 114 -24.02 -8.84 -2.00
N GLY A 115 -25.27 -9.26 -2.23
CA GLY A 115 -25.96 -10.17 -1.29
C GLY A 115 -25.36 -11.58 -1.22
N ASP A 116 -24.61 -11.98 -2.25
CA ASP A 116 -23.95 -13.28 -2.38
C ASP A 116 -22.43 -13.22 -2.14
N GLY A 117 -21.90 -12.05 -1.74
CA GLY A 117 -20.48 -11.87 -1.43
C GLY A 117 -19.54 -11.99 -2.63
N ARG A 118 -20.02 -11.71 -3.86
CA ARG A 118 -19.19 -11.83 -5.08
C ARG A 118 -19.21 -10.59 -5.95
N CYS A 119 -18.01 -10.16 -6.38
CA CYS A 119 -17.84 -9.22 -7.47
C CYS A 119 -18.28 -9.86 -8.80
N LYS A 120 -19.47 -9.51 -9.28
CA LYS A 120 -20.04 -9.98 -10.55
C LYS A 120 -19.66 -9.05 -11.72
N THR A 121 -18.36 -8.90 -11.96
CA THR A 121 -17.82 -7.91 -12.91
C THR A 121 -18.39 -8.11 -14.31
N PHE A 122 -19.03 -7.06 -14.84
CA PHE A 122 -19.72 -7.02 -16.14
C PHE A 122 -20.95 -7.92 -16.29
N ASP A 123 -21.42 -8.57 -15.22
CA ASP A 123 -22.64 -9.36 -15.25
C ASP A 123 -23.89 -8.48 -15.12
N ALA A 124 -25.01 -8.89 -15.72
CA ALA A 124 -26.28 -8.17 -15.65
C ALA A 124 -26.89 -8.14 -14.23
N SER A 125 -26.49 -9.08 -13.37
CA SER A 125 -26.91 -9.18 -11.97
C SER A 125 -25.93 -8.54 -10.98
N ALA A 126 -24.97 -7.73 -11.46
CA ALA A 126 -24.03 -7.00 -10.60
C ALA A 126 -24.75 -6.04 -9.64
N ASP A 127 -24.49 -6.21 -8.36
CA ASP A 127 -25.16 -5.54 -7.23
C ASP A 127 -24.19 -4.93 -6.21
N GLY A 128 -22.87 -4.99 -6.46
CA GLY A 128 -21.86 -4.42 -5.57
C GLY A 128 -20.44 -4.87 -5.89
N PHE A 129 -19.52 -4.57 -4.97
CA PHE A 129 -18.16 -5.12 -4.95
C PHE A 129 -17.88 -5.72 -3.57
N GLU A 130 -16.82 -6.50 -3.45
CA GLU A 130 -16.31 -6.99 -2.17
C GLU A 130 -14.93 -6.42 -1.87
N ARG A 131 -14.62 -6.28 -0.58
CA ARG A 131 -13.27 -5.89 -0.16
C ARG A 131 -12.32 -7.08 -0.34
N GLY A 132 -11.09 -6.80 -0.76
CA GLY A 132 -10.04 -7.81 -0.87
C GLY A 132 -8.74 -7.31 -0.28
N GLU A 133 -7.93 -8.23 0.24
CA GLU A 133 -6.58 -7.96 0.73
C GLU A 133 -5.54 -8.31 -0.34
N GLY A 134 -4.40 -7.64 -0.28
CA GLY A 134 -3.30 -7.97 -1.18
C GLY A 134 -2.11 -7.05 -1.03
N ALA A 135 -0.95 -7.57 -1.41
CA ALA A 135 0.28 -6.80 -1.53
C ALA A 135 0.99 -7.18 -2.83
N GLY A 136 1.65 -6.22 -3.46
CA GLY A 136 2.38 -6.44 -4.70
C GLY A 136 3.46 -5.40 -4.91
N ALA A 137 4.50 -5.76 -5.65
CA ALA A 137 5.58 -4.86 -6.00
C ALA A 137 6.11 -5.15 -7.41
N VAL A 138 6.55 -4.09 -8.08
CA VAL A 138 7.17 -4.12 -9.39
C VAL A 138 8.42 -3.24 -9.38
N LEU A 139 9.52 -3.81 -9.85
CA LEU A 139 10.77 -3.08 -10.05
C LEU A 139 10.89 -2.69 -11.53
N MET A 140 11.02 -1.40 -11.78
CA MET A 140 11.14 -0.86 -13.13
C MET A 140 12.56 -0.41 -13.40
N ARG A 141 12.98 -0.60 -14.65
CA ARG A 141 14.27 -0.17 -15.18
C ARG A 141 14.10 0.40 -16.58
N PRO A 142 15.03 1.24 -17.06
CA PRO A 142 14.97 1.80 -18.40
C PRO A 142 14.98 0.69 -19.47
N ALA A 143 14.12 0.81 -20.49
CA ALA A 143 14.01 -0.18 -21.56
C ALA A 143 15.33 -0.36 -22.34
N ALA A 144 16.10 0.72 -22.51
CA ALA A 144 17.39 0.68 -23.20
C ALA A 144 18.39 -0.30 -22.56
N GLU A 145 18.38 -0.41 -21.22
CA GLU A 145 19.22 -1.36 -20.50
C GLU A 145 18.74 -2.80 -20.68
N VAL A 146 17.42 -3.04 -20.67
CA VAL A 146 16.84 -4.38 -20.90
C VAL A 146 17.31 -4.91 -22.26
N LEU A 147 17.20 -4.08 -23.30
CA LEU A 147 17.55 -4.42 -24.67
C LEU A 147 19.07 -4.61 -24.87
N ALA A 148 19.90 -3.80 -24.22
CA ALA A 148 21.35 -3.98 -24.26
C ALA A 148 21.78 -5.32 -23.63
N ARG A 149 21.08 -5.76 -22.59
CA ARG A 149 21.41 -7.01 -21.86
C ARG A 149 20.91 -8.27 -22.57
N SER A 150 19.78 -8.19 -23.27
CA SER A 150 19.29 -9.30 -24.11
C SER A 150 20.17 -9.51 -25.35
N ALA A 151 20.69 -8.43 -25.95
CA ALA A 151 21.62 -8.54 -27.08
C ALA A 151 22.93 -9.28 -26.71
N THR A 152 23.40 -9.15 -25.47
CA THR A 152 24.61 -9.85 -24.99
C THR A 152 24.38 -11.30 -24.57
N THR A 153 23.13 -11.78 -24.49
CA THR A 153 22.82 -13.16 -24.07
C THR A 153 22.50 -14.10 -25.23
N ASP A 154 22.26 -13.58 -26.43
CA ASP A 154 22.06 -14.37 -27.66
C ASP A 154 23.38 -14.70 -28.41
N GLU A 155 24.54 -14.25 -27.91
CA GLU A 155 25.87 -14.52 -28.49
C GLU A 155 26.70 -15.59 -27.73
N ALA A 156 26.10 -16.32 -26.78
CA ALA A 156 26.74 -17.40 -26.02
C ALA A 156 25.98 -18.72 -26.13
#